data_AF-A0A9E2E5B7-F1
#
_entry.id   AF-A0A9E2E5B7-F1
#
_cell.length_a   1.000
_cell.length_b   1.000
_cell.length_c   1.000
_cell.angle_alpha   90.00
_cell.angle_beta   90.00
_cell.angle_gamma   90.00
#
_symmetry.space_group_name_H-M   'P 1'
#
loop_
_entity.id
_entity.type
_entity.pdbx_description
1 polymer ?
#
loop_
_entity_poly.entity_id
_entity_poly.type
_entity_poly.pdbx_seq_one_letter_code
_entity_poly.pdbx_strand_id
1 'polypeptide(L)'
;MQDNCKFNGACIFSSWEKSKADPEVHMLMRYLVNWLAGVKMIVIALVLVLVFTAPESTLILAAIALVITIASFYWRLYPLLRTADKAGQLSPRGHAKRLSVMLMGLELSLIFGIVMQLIGF
;
A
#
# COMPACT_ATOMS: atom_id res chain seq x y z
N MET A 1 15.66 -6.60 16.00
CA MET A 1 14.40 -6.36 15.28
C MET A 1 13.75 -7.71 15.00
N GLN A 2 12.76 -8.08 15.83
CA GLN A 2 11.91 -9.26 15.64
C GLN A 2 11.22 -9.19 14.27
N ASP A 3 10.87 -10.34 13.69
CA ASP A 3 10.28 -10.45 12.36
C ASP A 3 8.93 -9.73 12.26
N ASN A 4 8.95 -8.45 11.89
CA ASN A 4 7.78 -7.56 11.79
C ASN A 4 6.92 -7.82 10.53
N CYS A 5 6.95 -9.04 9.98
CA CYS A 5 6.23 -9.42 8.76
C CYS A 5 4.73 -9.12 8.81
N LYS A 6 4.12 -9.13 10.00
CA LYS A 6 2.70 -8.82 10.22
C LYS A 6 2.40 -7.35 9.97
N PHE A 7 3.24 -6.46 10.49
CA PHE A 7 3.11 -5.01 10.27
C PHE A 7 3.26 -4.64 8.79
N ASN A 8 4.10 -5.40 8.08
CA ASN A 8 4.44 -5.13 6.69
C ASN A 8 3.51 -5.82 5.69
N GLY A 9 2.64 -6.72 6.17
CA GLY A 9 1.77 -7.55 5.36
C GLY A 9 2.49 -8.72 4.67
N ALA A 10 3.80 -8.90 4.85
CA ALA A 10 4.56 -9.99 4.22
C ALA A 10 4.11 -11.38 4.68
N CYS A 11 3.66 -11.50 5.93
CA CYS A 11 3.21 -12.78 6.49
C CYS A 11 1.90 -13.31 5.89
N ILE A 12 1.19 -12.52 5.08
CA ILE A 12 0.06 -13.05 4.32
C ILE A 12 0.53 -13.98 3.19
N PHE A 13 1.77 -13.82 2.72
CA PHE A 13 2.35 -14.65 1.67
C PHE A 13 2.95 -15.90 2.28
N SER A 14 2.48 -17.08 1.86
CA SER A 14 3.09 -18.37 2.24
C SER A 14 4.58 -18.46 1.90
N SER A 15 5.03 -17.72 0.87
CA SER A 15 6.44 -17.61 0.48
C SER A 15 7.33 -17.01 1.58
N TRP A 16 6.77 -16.22 2.50
CA TRP A 16 7.52 -15.72 3.65
C TRP A 16 8.04 -16.87 4.52
N GLU A 17 7.16 -17.80 4.91
CA GLU A 17 7.56 -18.96 5.70
C GLU A 17 8.45 -19.91 4.90
N LYS A 18 8.15 -20.13 3.61
CA LYS A 18 9.01 -20.96 2.74
C LYS A 18 10.42 -20.40 2.60
N SER A 19 10.57 -19.07 2.59
CA SER A 19 11.89 -18.44 2.44
C SER A 19 12.84 -18.79 3.60
N LYS A 20 12.33 -19.11 4.81
CA LYS A 20 13.17 -19.45 5.96
C LYS A 20 14.01 -20.72 5.78
N ALA A 21 13.66 -21.58 4.83
CA ALA A 21 14.45 -22.76 4.48
C ALA A 21 15.78 -22.41 3.80
N ASP A 22 15.89 -21.21 3.23
CA ASP A 22 17.09 -20.68 2.58
C ASP A 22 17.50 -19.37 3.28
N PRO A 23 18.57 -19.37 4.09
CA PRO A 23 18.99 -18.20 4.84
C PRO A 23 19.32 -16.98 3.96
N GLU A 24 19.86 -17.18 2.76
CA GLU A 24 20.25 -16.10 1.85
C GLU A 24 19.00 -15.40 1.29
N VAL A 25 18.05 -16.20 0.79
CA VAL A 25 16.77 -15.70 0.27
C VAL A 25 15.96 -15.05 1.40
N HIS A 26 15.94 -15.64 2.60
CA HIS A 26 15.22 -15.06 3.73
C HIS A 26 15.80 -13.69 4.12
N MET A 27 17.12 -13.53 4.12
CA MET A 27 17.76 -12.25 4.43
C MET A 27 17.39 -11.17 3.42
N LEU A 28 17.38 -11.48 2.12
CA LEU A 28 16.90 -10.56 1.09
C LEU A 28 15.43 -10.19 1.30
N MET A 29 14.57 -11.16 1.57
CA MET A 29 13.14 -10.92 1.83
C MET A 29 12.93 -10.02 3.05
N ARG A 30 13.66 -10.24 4.15
CA ARG A 30 13.63 -9.39 5.35
C ARG A 30 14.05 -7.96 5.02
N TYR A 31 15.12 -7.79 4.25
CA TYR A 31 15.58 -6.48 3.82
C TYR A 31 14.49 -5.73 3.03
N LEU A 32 13.93 -6.36 1.99
CA LEU A 32 12.91 -5.73 1.14
C LEU A 32 11.63 -5.38 1.92
N VAL A 33 11.18 -6.28 2.78
CA VAL A 33 9.97 -6.10 3.59
C VAL A 33 10.14 -4.98 4.62
N ASN A 34 11.30 -4.90 5.28
CA ASN A 34 11.59 -3.82 6.22
C ASN A 34 11.85 -2.48 5.52
N TRP A 35 12.46 -2.50 4.33
CA TRP A 35 12.62 -1.30 3.51
C TRP A 35 11.27 -0.71 3.10
N LEU A 36 10.35 -1.55 2.58
CA LEU A 36 9.00 -1.13 2.24
C LEU A 36 8.23 -0.58 3.46
N ALA A 37 8.45 -1.16 4.65
CA ALA A 37 7.90 -0.65 5.91
C ALA A 37 8.36 0.78 6.18
N GLY A 38 9.67 1.02 6.06
CA GLY A 38 10.27 2.35 6.23
C GLY A 38 9.67 3.38 5.28
N VAL A 39 9.51 3.03 4.00
CA VAL A 39 8.88 3.91 3.00
C VAL A 39 7.44 4.27 3.39
N LYS A 40 6.62 3.29 3.84
CA LYS A 40 5.25 3.57 4.32
C LYS A 40 5.23 4.55 5.49
N MET A 41 6.15 4.40 6.45
CA MET A 41 6.23 5.30 7.60
C MET A 41 6.62 6.73 7.19
N ILE A 42 7.55 6.88 6.24
CA ILE A 42 7.91 8.19 5.68
C ILE A 42 6.70 8.83 5.00
N VAL A 43 5.98 8.08 4.17
CA VAL A 43 4.78 8.60 3.48
C VAL A 43 3.72 9.04 4.49
N ILE A 44 3.44 8.25 5.52
CA ILE A 44 2.46 8.63 6.56
C ILE A 44 2.90 9.90 7.29
N ALA A 45 4.17 10.01 7.68
CA ALA A 45 4.68 11.22 8.34
C ALA A 45 4.56 12.46 7.46
N LEU A 46 4.86 12.34 6.16
CA LEU A 46 4.71 13.43 5.19
C LEU A 46 3.25 13.83 4.99
N VAL A 47 2.34 12.85 4.86
CA VAL A 47 0.91 13.11 4.75
C VAL A 47 0.39 13.85 5.99
N LEU A 48 0.82 13.45 7.19
CA LEU A 48 0.44 14.15 8.42
C LEU A 48 0.90 15.61 8.40
N VAL A 49 2.17 15.87 8.08
CA VAL A 49 2.68 17.25 7.99
C VAL A 49 1.87 18.05 6.97
N LEU A 50 1.65 17.51 5.77
CA LEU A 50 0.86 18.17 4.73
C LEU A 50 -0.54 18.55 5.23
N VAL A 51 -1.29 17.60 5.80
CA VAL A 51 -2.66 17.84 6.27
C VAL A 51 -2.73 18.94 7.34
N PHE A 52 -1.71 19.07 8.20
CA PHE A 52 -1.72 20.08 9.27
C PHE A 52 -1.13 21.44 8.89
N THR A 53 -0.24 21.50 7.89
CA THR A 53 0.52 22.73 7.62
C THR A 53 0.39 23.26 6.19
N ALA A 54 -0.04 22.44 5.24
CA ALA A 54 -0.06 22.86 3.84
C ALA A 54 -1.29 23.72 3.52
N PRO A 55 -1.13 24.73 2.64
CA PRO A 55 -2.28 25.46 2.11
C PRO A 55 -3.13 24.54 1.23
N GLU A 56 -4.40 24.92 1.07
CA GLU A 56 -5.41 24.18 0.34
C GLU A 56 -4.99 23.78 -1.08
N SER A 57 -4.36 24.70 -1.83
CA SER A 57 -3.85 24.42 -3.18
C SER A 57 -2.83 23.28 -3.21
N THR A 58 -1.92 23.23 -2.23
CA THR A 58 -0.93 22.16 -2.09
C THR A 58 -1.60 20.84 -1.68
N LEU A 59 -2.61 20.88 -0.81
CA LEU A 59 -3.38 19.69 -0.43
C LEU A 59 -4.11 19.06 -1.61
N ILE A 60 -4.74 19.87 -2.47
CA ILE A 60 -5.41 19.38 -3.68
C ILE A 60 -4.39 18.73 -4.63
N LEU A 61 -3.26 19.39 -4.87
CA LEU A 61 -2.21 18.84 -5.74
C LEU A 61 -1.63 17.53 -5.17
N ALA A 62 -1.43 17.45 -3.85
CA ALA A 62 -1.01 16.23 -3.19
C ALA A 62 -2.06 15.12 -3.31
N ALA A 63 -3.35 15.44 -3.17
CA ALA A 63 -4.45 14.50 -3.35
C ALA A 63 -4.51 13.97 -4.80
N ILE A 64 -4.34 14.83 -5.81
CA ILE A 64 -4.26 14.43 -7.22
C ILE A 64 -3.08 13.48 -7.44
N ALA A 65 -1.90 13.81 -6.90
CA ALA A 65 -0.73 12.94 -6.98
C ALA A 65 -0.97 11.58 -6.30
N LEU A 66 -1.67 11.56 -5.15
CA LEU A 66 -2.07 10.33 -4.47
C LEU A 66 -3.03 9.49 -5.31
N VAL A 67 -4.05 10.08 -5.94
CA VAL A 67 -4.95 9.37 -6.85
C VAL A 67 -4.17 8.72 -7.99
N ILE A 68 -3.29 9.46 -8.68
CA ILE A 68 -2.48 8.93 -9.78
C ILE A 68 -1.56 7.79 -9.30
N THR A 69 -0.93 7.94 -8.14
CA THR A 69 -0.03 6.91 -7.61
C THR A 69 -0.79 5.67 -7.10
N ILE A 70 -1.99 5.81 -6.55
CA ILE A 70 -2.88 4.68 -6.22
C ILE A 70 -3.36 3.99 -7.51
N ALA A 71 -3.72 4.73 -8.57
CA ALA A 71 -4.08 4.15 -9.86
C ALA A 71 -2.96 3.23 -10.41
N SER A 72 -1.69 3.58 -10.18
CA SER A 72 -0.54 2.74 -10.59
C SER A 72 -0.53 1.36 -9.91
N PHE A 73 -1.10 1.23 -8.70
CA PHE A 73 -1.28 -0.06 -8.03
C PHE A 73 -2.17 -0.98 -8.86
N TYR A 74 -3.29 -0.48 -9.39
CA TYR A 74 -4.23 -1.29 -10.18
C TYR A 74 -3.65 -1.76 -11.49
N TRP A 75 -2.76 -0.96 -12.10
CA TRP A 75 -2.07 -1.34 -13.32
C TRP A 75 -1.01 -2.43 -13.10
N ARG A 76 -0.18 -2.30 -12.05
CA ARG A 76 1.03 -3.13 -11.90
C ARG A 76 0.95 -4.15 -10.77
N LEU A 77 0.52 -3.74 -9.59
CA LEU A 77 0.60 -4.55 -8.36
C LEU A 77 -0.62 -5.45 -8.17
N TYR A 78 -1.82 -4.93 -8.50
CA TYR A 78 -3.06 -5.69 -8.35
C TYR A 78 -3.10 -6.99 -9.18
N PRO A 79 -2.67 -7.02 -10.47
CA PRO A 79 -2.63 -8.26 -11.24
C PRO A 79 -1.71 -9.32 -10.62
N LEU A 80 -0.55 -8.91 -10.11
CA LEU A 80 0.41 -9.79 -9.43
C LEU A 80 -0.19 -10.36 -8.14
N LEU A 81 -0.78 -9.50 -7.31
CA LEU A 81 -1.41 -9.90 -6.06
C LEU A 81 -2.60 -10.83 -6.29
N ARG A 82 -3.44 -10.53 -7.29
CA ARG A 82 -4.57 -11.38 -7.71
C ARG A 82 -4.10 -12.75 -8.19
N THR A 83 -3.00 -12.81 -8.92
CA THR A 83 -2.41 -14.07 -9.40
C THR A 83 -1.91 -14.91 -8.22
N ALA A 84 -1.19 -14.30 -7.26
CA ALA A 84 -0.75 -14.96 -6.04
C ALA A 84 -1.92 -15.48 -5.18
N ASP A 85 -3.00 -14.69 -5.05
CA ASP A 85 -4.22 -15.10 -4.31
C ASP A 85 -4.91 -16.30 -4.96
N LYS A 86 -5.08 -16.27 -6.30
CA LYS A 86 -5.64 -17.39 -7.07
C LYS A 86 -4.81 -18.66 -6.96
N ALA A 87 -3.49 -18.52 -6.89
CA ALA A 87 -2.55 -19.63 -6.68
C ALA A 87 -2.55 -20.17 -5.23
N GLY A 88 -3.39 -19.62 -4.33
CA GLY A 88 -3.44 -20.03 -2.93
C GLY A 88 -2.21 -19.62 -2.13
N GLN A 89 -1.43 -18.66 -2.63
CA GLN A 89 -0.20 -18.22 -1.98
C GLN A 89 -0.45 -17.19 -0.87
N LEU A 90 -1.67 -16.63 -0.78
CA LEU A 90 -2.09 -15.67 0.24
C LEU A 90 -2.99 -16.31 1.32
N SER A 91 -2.84 -15.88 2.56
CA SER A 91 -3.70 -16.26 3.68
C SER A 91 -4.20 -15.03 4.45
N PRO A 92 -5.52 -14.89 4.73
CA PRO A 92 -6.60 -15.78 4.28
C PRO A 92 -6.93 -15.55 2.79
N ARG A 93 -7.53 -16.55 2.13
CA ARG A 93 -7.95 -16.44 0.71
C ARG A 93 -8.81 -15.20 0.45
N GLY A 94 -8.72 -14.65 -0.76
CA GLY A 94 -9.46 -13.45 -1.15
C GLY A 94 -8.88 -12.17 -0.53
N HIS A 95 -7.63 -12.20 -0.07
CA HIS A 95 -6.96 -11.02 0.47
C HIS A 95 -6.74 -9.96 -0.62
N ALA A 96 -6.46 -10.36 -1.87
CA ALA A 96 -6.28 -9.42 -2.97
C ALA A 96 -7.54 -8.61 -3.24
N LYS A 97 -8.72 -9.24 -3.17
CA LYS A 97 -10.01 -8.56 -3.32
C LYS A 97 -10.25 -7.57 -2.18
N ARG A 98 -10.01 -7.97 -0.93
CA ARG A 98 -10.17 -7.09 0.25
C ARG A 98 -9.27 -5.87 0.16
N LEU A 99 -7.99 -6.06 -0.16
CA LEU A 99 -7.05 -4.95 -0.32
C LEU A 99 -7.48 -3.99 -1.42
N SER A 100 -7.91 -4.52 -2.57
CA SER A 100 -8.40 -3.69 -3.67
C SER A 100 -9.65 -2.90 -3.32
N VAL A 101 -10.59 -3.46 -2.56
CA VAL A 101 -11.78 -2.70 -2.12
C VAL A 101 -11.39 -1.55 -1.19
N MET A 102 -10.45 -1.78 -0.27
CA MET A 102 -9.95 -0.73 0.62
C MET A 102 -9.27 0.40 -0.17
N LEU A 103 -8.38 0.07 -1.10
CA LEU A 103 -7.71 1.06 -1.93
C LEU A 103 -8.68 1.81 -2.83
N MET A 104 -9.73 1.14 -3.32
CA MET A 104 -10.74 1.76 -4.18
C MET A 104 -11.58 2.74 -3.38
N GLY A 105 -11.95 2.38 -2.15
CA GLY A 105 -12.62 3.31 -1.22
C GLY A 105 -11.78 4.56 -0.94
N LEU A 106 -10.48 4.38 -0.67
CA LEU A 106 -9.56 5.50 -0.46
C LEU A 106 -9.48 6.40 -1.72
N GLU A 107 -9.23 5.81 -2.88
CA GLU A 107 -9.11 6.54 -4.15
C GLU A 107 -10.40 7.31 -4.48
N LEU A 108 -11.56 6.67 -4.36
CA LEU A 108 -12.86 7.32 -4.59
C LEU A 108 -13.13 8.44 -3.60
N SER A 109 -12.74 8.29 -2.33
CA SER A 109 -12.89 9.35 -1.33
C SER A 109 -12.01 10.57 -1.62
N LEU A 110 -10.80 10.35 -2.13
CA LEU A 110 -9.89 11.42 -2.55
C LEU A 110 -10.43 12.14 -3.78
N ILE A 111 -10.90 11.39 -4.79
CA ILE A 111 -11.54 11.97 -5.98
C ILE A 111 -12.75 12.80 -5.57
N PHE A 112 -13.60 12.28 -4.69
CA PHE A 112 -14.76 13.00 -4.18
C PHE A 112 -14.36 14.32 -3.49
N GLY A 113 -13.37 14.28 -2.59
CA GLY A 113 -12.88 15.48 -1.91
C GLY A 113 -12.32 16.53 -2.87
N ILE A 114 -11.54 16.11 -3.87
CA ILE A 114 -11.02 17.00 -4.93
C ILE A 114 -12.18 17.65 -5.70
N VAL A 115 -13.18 16.87 -6.10
CA VAL A 115 -14.33 17.38 -6.87
C VAL A 115 -15.14 18.38 -6.05
N MET A 116 -15.43 18.09 -4.78
CA MET A 116 -16.18 19.00 -3.90
C MET A 116 -15.47 20.35 -3.78
N GLN A 117 -14.15 20.32 -3.54
CA GLN A 117 -13.33 21.51 -3.42
C GLN A 117 -13.30 22.35 -4.71
N LEU A 118 -13.20 21.70 -5.87
CA LEU A 118 -13.19 22.40 -7.17
C LEU A 118 -14.55 23.03 -7.52
N ILE A 119 -15.64 22.51 -6.96
CA ILE A 119 -17.00 23.06 -7.13
C ILE A 119 -17.27 24.20 -6.13
N GLY A 120 -16.34 24.49 -5.22
CA GLY A 120 -16.42 25.61 -4.26
C GLY A 120 -17.17 25.28 -2.97
N PHE A 121 -17.17 24.00 -2.58
CA PHE A 121 -17.57 23.56 -1.24
C PHE A 121 -16.36 23.40 -0.32
#